data_AF-A0A4U8SJZ0-F1
#
_entry.id   AF-A0A4U8SJZ0-F1
#
_cell.length_a   1.000
_cell.length_b   1.000
_cell.length_c   1.000
_cell.angle_alpha   90.00
_cell.angle_beta   90.00
_cell.angle_gamma   90.00
#
_symmetry.space_group_name_H-M   'P 1'
#
loop_
_entity.id
_entity.type
_entity.pdbx_description
1 polymer ?
#
loop_
_entity_poly.entity_id
_entity_poly.type
_entity_poly.pdbx_seq_one_letter_code
_entity_poly.pdbx_strand_id
1 'polypeptide(L)'
;MQGKESKPLPFVALLLGILCVFACIVGLYTFYNAKGMSYFSNESEACNNCHIMNDVYNDWLKGSHSKKVAGKPRATCNDCHLPHEFVEKWIAKAESGVGHAYAFTFKLDVLPTNLSATKKSKGMIQDNCVRCHSEMVSNVVNPTTNPHGNGSLSCVSCHAGVGHKRGF
;
A
#
# COMPACT_ATOMS: atom_id res chain seq x y z
N MET A 1 -21.04 24.83 60.05
CA MET A 1 -20.68 23.63 59.26
C MET A 1 -21.20 23.83 57.85
N GLN A 2 -20.31 23.87 56.86
CA GLN A 2 -20.45 23.29 55.52
C GLN A 2 -19.28 23.80 54.66
N GLY A 3 -18.41 22.86 54.30
CA GLY A 3 -17.13 23.09 53.62
C GLY A 3 -17.32 23.48 52.17
N LYS A 4 -16.50 24.43 51.73
CA LYS A 4 -16.41 24.86 50.33
C LYS A 4 -15.61 23.80 49.57
N GLU A 5 -16.30 22.96 48.80
CA GLU A 5 -15.65 21.99 47.93
C GLU A 5 -14.78 22.71 46.89
N SER A 6 -13.47 22.45 46.93
CA SER A 6 -12.52 22.91 45.93
C SER A 6 -12.72 22.10 44.66
N LYS A 7 -13.27 22.74 43.62
CA LYS A 7 -13.53 22.11 42.31
C LYS A 7 -12.24 21.48 41.75
N PRO A 8 -12.19 20.17 41.47
CA PRO A 8 -10.99 19.48 40.92
C PRO A 8 -10.73 19.79 39.44
N LEU A 9 -11.58 20.60 38.82
CA LEU A 9 -11.58 20.93 37.39
C LEU A 9 -10.24 21.49 36.82
N PRO A 10 -9.47 22.37 37.50
CA PRO A 10 -8.24 22.91 36.93
C PRO A 10 -7.08 21.89 36.93
N PHE A 11 -7.04 20.98 37.92
CA PHE A 11 -6.02 19.94 37.99
C PHE A 11 -6.26 18.84 36.94
N VAL A 12 -7.52 18.44 36.76
CA VAL A 12 -7.91 17.48 35.71
C VAL A 12 -7.66 18.06 34.31
N ALA A 13 -7.99 19.34 34.09
CA ALA A 13 -7.71 20.02 32.82
C ALA A 13 -6.20 20.13 32.52
N LEU A 14 -5.38 20.41 33.54
CA LEU A 14 -3.92 20.43 33.41
C LEU A 14 -3.36 19.06 33.05
N LEU A 15 -3.80 18.00 33.73
CA LEU A 15 -3.38 16.63 33.42
C LEU A 15 -3.78 16.19 32.01
N LEU A 16 -5.00 16.50 31.57
CA LEU A 16 -5.44 16.24 30.21
C LEU A 16 -4.61 17.02 29.19
N GLY A 17 -4.31 18.29 29.47
CA GLY A 17 -3.45 19.12 28.63
C GLY A 17 -2.04 18.52 28.46
N ILE A 18 -1.43 18.08 29.56
CA ILE A 18 -0.11 17.42 29.54
C ILE A 18 -0.17 16.11 28.74
N LEU A 19 -1.21 15.29 28.96
CA LEU A 19 -1.39 14.04 28.22
C LEU A 19 -1.56 14.27 26.73
N CYS A 20 -2.35 15.27 26.33
CA CYS A 20 -2.52 15.66 24.93
C CYS A 20 -1.20 16.10 24.31
N VAL A 21 -0.42 16.96 24.98
CA VAL A 21 0.89 17.41 24.48
C VAL A 21 1.84 16.23 24.33
N PHE A 22 1.92 15.36 25.35
CA PHE A 22 2.75 14.16 25.29
C PHE A 22 2.35 13.24 24.13
N ALA A 23 1.06 12.98 23.95
CA ALA A 23 0.54 12.18 22.85
C ALA A 23 0.87 12.80 21.48
N CYS A 24 0.76 14.13 21.34
CA CYS A 24 1.15 14.84 20.12
C CYS A 24 2.65 14.71 19.83
N ILE A 25 3.51 14.87 20.83
CA ILE A 25 4.97 14.74 20.68
C ILE A 25 5.32 13.31 20.23
N VAL A 26 4.81 12.30 20.93
CA VAL A 26 5.04 10.89 20.58
C VAL A 26 4.50 10.59 19.18
N GLY A 27 3.28 11.05 18.86
CA GLY A 27 2.67 10.87 17.55
C GLY A 27 3.48 11.47 16.41
N LEU A 28 3.94 12.72 16.56
CA LEU A 28 4.78 13.39 15.57
C LEU A 28 6.16 12.71 15.43
N TYR A 29 6.76 12.33 16.55
CA TYR A 29 8.03 11.61 16.55
C TYR A 29 7.91 10.26 15.82
N THR A 30 6.87 9.47 16.13
CA THR A 30 6.60 8.20 15.45
C THR A 30 6.32 8.41 13.97
N PHE A 31 5.48 9.40 13.62
CA PHE A 31 5.14 9.70 12.23
C PHE A 31 6.38 10.10 11.40
N TYR A 32 7.28 10.90 11.99
CA TYR A 32 8.53 11.28 11.35
C TYR A 32 9.44 10.07 11.10
N ASN A 33 9.69 9.26 12.14
CA ASN A 33 10.56 8.09 12.03
C ASN A 33 9.98 7.00 11.11
N ALA A 34 8.66 6.86 11.07
CA ALA A 34 7.95 5.96 10.16
C ALA A 34 7.85 6.50 8.71
N LYS A 35 8.48 7.65 8.41
CA LYS A 35 8.43 8.33 7.11
C LYS A 35 7.00 8.59 6.63
N GLY A 36 6.12 9.03 7.54
CA GLY A 36 4.69 9.17 7.30
C GLY A 36 4.31 9.96 6.04
N MET A 37 5.06 11.03 5.73
CA MET A 37 4.83 11.84 4.52
C MET A 37 5.04 11.06 3.21
N SER A 38 5.91 10.05 3.20
CA SER A 38 6.19 9.25 2.00
C SER A 38 4.97 8.46 1.52
N TYR A 39 4.04 8.11 2.43
CA TYR A 39 2.82 7.38 2.07
C TYR A 39 1.86 8.20 1.21
N PHE A 40 1.99 9.53 1.15
CA PHE A 40 1.20 10.38 0.26
C PHE A 40 1.78 10.47 -1.16
N SER A 41 2.91 9.80 -1.42
CA SER A 41 3.58 9.78 -2.73
C SER A 41 3.27 8.50 -3.54
N ASN A 42 3.81 8.44 -4.75
CA ASN A 42 3.84 7.23 -5.60
C ASN A 42 5.19 6.51 -5.61
N GLU A 43 6.16 6.98 -4.83
CA GLU A 43 7.50 6.39 -4.82
C GLU A 43 7.45 4.98 -4.21
N SER A 44 8.02 4.01 -4.92
CA SER A 44 8.06 2.60 -4.51
C SER A 44 8.76 2.40 -3.17
N GLU A 45 9.69 3.29 -2.82
CA GLU A 45 10.42 3.34 -1.56
C GLU A 45 9.49 3.43 -0.36
N ALA A 46 8.33 4.09 -0.50
CA ALA A 46 7.34 4.17 0.58
C ALA A 46 6.73 2.81 0.92
N CYS A 47 6.60 1.91 -0.06
CA CYS A 47 6.15 0.53 0.15
C CYS A 47 7.18 -0.29 0.92
N ASN A 48 8.46 0.12 0.89
CA ASN A 48 9.56 -0.54 1.59
C ASN A 48 9.89 0.07 2.96
N ASN A 49 9.03 0.92 3.51
CA ASN A 49 9.18 1.43 4.88
C ASN A 49 8.98 0.31 5.94
N CYS A 50 8.32 -0.78 5.58
CA CYS A 50 8.17 -1.97 6.42
C CYS A 50 9.09 -3.10 5.90
N HIS A 51 9.91 -3.66 6.78
CA HIS A 51 10.89 -4.70 6.42
C HIS A 51 10.25 -5.97 5.81
N ILE A 52 8.98 -6.27 6.13
CA ILE A 52 8.23 -7.39 5.54
C ILE A 52 8.06 -7.24 4.01
N MET A 53 8.21 -6.02 3.48
CA MET A 53 8.16 -5.74 2.04
C MET A 53 9.53 -5.77 1.35
N ASN A 54 10.65 -5.89 2.09
CA ASN A 54 12.02 -5.86 1.53
C ASN A 54 12.19 -6.81 0.36
N ASP A 55 11.73 -8.03 0.54
CA ASP A 55 11.83 -9.08 -0.45
C ASP A 55 11.03 -8.75 -1.72
N VAL A 56 9.82 -8.22 -1.57
CA VAL A 56 8.94 -7.82 -2.69
C VAL A 56 9.54 -6.63 -3.44
N TYR A 57 10.05 -5.64 -2.71
CA TYR A 57 10.72 -4.46 -3.25
C TYR A 57 12.02 -4.82 -3.99
N ASN A 58 12.84 -5.70 -3.42
CA ASN A 58 14.09 -6.16 -4.03
C ASN A 58 13.86 -6.93 -5.34
N ASP A 59 12.75 -7.65 -5.45
CA ASP A 59 12.39 -8.32 -6.70
C ASP A 59 11.92 -7.32 -7.76
N TRP A 60 11.10 -6.33 -7.38
CA TRP A 60 10.71 -5.25 -8.28
C TRP A 60 11.93 -4.49 -8.80
N LEU A 61 12.88 -4.17 -7.91
CA LEU A 61 14.14 -3.51 -8.28
C LEU A 61 14.92 -4.28 -9.37
N LYS A 62 14.85 -5.61 -9.39
CA LYS A 62 15.51 -6.46 -10.40
C LYS A 62 14.70 -6.58 -11.71
N GLY A 63 13.43 -6.17 -11.69
CA GLY A 63 12.51 -6.27 -12.83
C GLY A 63 12.70 -5.17 -13.88
N SER A 64 12.04 -5.33 -15.02
CA SER A 64 12.09 -4.32 -16.10
C SER A 64 11.40 -3.01 -15.74
N HIS A 65 10.42 -3.05 -14.84
CA HIS A 65 9.60 -1.89 -14.46
C HIS A 65 10.31 -0.91 -13.52
N SER A 66 11.32 -1.35 -12.75
CA SER A 66 12.13 -0.46 -11.92
C SER A 66 13.14 0.37 -12.72
N LYS A 67 13.46 -0.03 -13.96
CA LYS A 67 14.47 0.62 -14.80
C LYS A 67 14.13 2.10 -14.98
N LYS A 68 15.11 2.97 -14.83
CA LYS A 68 14.88 4.42 -14.86
C LYS A 68 14.96 5.00 -16.28
N VAL A 69 14.05 5.92 -16.59
CA VAL A 69 14.09 6.81 -17.76
C VAL A 69 13.81 8.23 -17.27
N ALA A 70 14.65 9.19 -17.68
CA ALA A 70 14.57 10.58 -17.19
C ALA A 70 14.52 10.67 -15.64
N GLY A 71 15.27 9.80 -14.96
CA GLY A 71 15.35 9.76 -13.50
C GLY A 71 14.21 9.02 -12.77
N LYS A 72 13.16 8.57 -13.47
CA LYS A 72 11.98 7.90 -12.88
C LYS A 72 11.87 6.44 -13.32
N PRO A 73 11.37 5.51 -12.48
CA PRO A 73 11.13 4.13 -12.90
C PRO A 73 10.08 4.09 -14.03
N ARG A 74 10.10 3.04 -14.87
CA ARG A 74 9.06 2.81 -15.88
C ARG A 74 7.68 2.62 -15.27
N ALA A 75 7.62 1.92 -14.13
CA ALA A 75 6.41 1.78 -13.33
C ALA A 75 6.77 1.59 -11.85
N THR A 76 6.06 2.31 -11.00
CA THR A 76 6.12 2.25 -9.53
C THR A 76 5.24 1.12 -9.00
N CYS A 77 5.33 0.81 -7.69
CA CYS A 77 4.42 -0.12 -7.04
C CYS A 77 2.95 0.26 -7.25
N ASN A 78 2.62 1.54 -7.16
CA ASN A 78 1.26 2.04 -7.29
C ASN A 78 0.72 1.90 -8.73
N ASP A 79 1.60 1.98 -9.74
CA ASP A 79 1.19 1.84 -11.15
C ASP A 79 0.67 0.44 -11.49
N CYS A 80 1.00 -0.56 -10.67
CA CYS A 80 0.49 -1.93 -10.79
C CYS A 80 -0.58 -2.22 -9.74
N HIS A 81 -0.40 -1.81 -8.48
CA HIS A 81 -1.22 -2.25 -7.35
C HIS A 81 -2.41 -1.35 -7.01
N LEU A 82 -2.50 -0.14 -7.58
CA LEU A 82 -3.60 0.80 -7.34
C LEU A 82 -4.34 1.14 -8.64
N PRO A 83 -5.63 1.50 -8.57
CA PRO A 83 -6.33 2.07 -9.71
C PRO A 83 -5.78 3.48 -10.01
N HIS A 84 -6.05 3.96 -11.23
CA HIS A 84 -5.49 5.21 -11.75
C HIS A 84 -6.48 6.38 -11.74
N GLU A 85 -7.77 6.11 -11.54
CA GLU A 85 -8.77 7.15 -11.28
C GLU A 85 -8.54 7.78 -9.92
N PHE A 86 -8.58 9.12 -9.84
CA PHE A 86 -8.12 9.86 -8.67
C PHE A 86 -8.79 9.40 -7.37
N VAL A 87 -10.13 9.35 -7.36
CA VAL A 87 -10.91 9.00 -6.15
C VAL A 87 -10.68 7.53 -5.77
N GLU A 88 -10.80 6.63 -6.74
CA GLU A 88 -10.62 5.19 -6.51
C GLU A 88 -9.22 4.86 -6.01
N LYS A 89 -8.21 5.56 -6.54
CA LYS A 89 -6.81 5.41 -6.13
C LYS A 89 -6.65 5.69 -4.65
N TRP A 90 -7.17 6.82 -4.17
CA TRP A 90 -7.02 7.21 -2.77
C TRP A 90 -7.82 6.32 -1.83
N ILE A 91 -9.01 5.86 -2.23
CA ILE A 91 -9.78 4.87 -1.47
C ILE A 91 -9.00 3.57 -1.37
N ALA A 92 -8.57 2.99 -2.49
CA ALA A 92 -7.83 1.73 -2.52
C ALA A 92 -6.50 1.82 -1.75
N LYS A 93 -5.81 2.97 -1.84
CA LYS A 93 -4.58 3.24 -1.09
C LYS A 93 -4.80 3.30 0.41
N ALA A 94 -5.89 3.94 0.86
CA ALA A 94 -6.26 3.97 2.27
C ALA A 94 -6.66 2.59 2.77
N GLU A 95 -7.52 1.87 2.05
CA GLU A 95 -7.93 0.49 2.38
C GLU A 95 -6.71 -0.44 2.49
N SER A 96 -5.83 -0.44 1.49
CA SER A 96 -4.63 -1.27 1.47
C SER A 96 -3.63 -0.85 2.56
N GLY A 97 -3.39 0.45 2.74
CA GLY A 97 -2.48 0.97 3.75
C GLY A 97 -2.92 0.63 5.17
N VAL A 98 -4.19 0.86 5.50
CA VAL A 98 -4.76 0.50 6.82
C VAL A 98 -4.78 -1.01 7.02
N GLY A 99 -5.16 -1.77 5.99
CA GLY A 99 -5.16 -3.24 6.04
C GLY A 99 -3.78 -3.82 6.31
N HIS A 100 -2.75 -3.32 5.62
CA HIS A 100 -1.36 -3.71 5.84
C HIS A 100 -0.85 -3.31 7.22
N ALA A 101 -1.08 -2.07 7.65
CA ALA A 101 -0.69 -1.61 8.98
C ALA A 101 -1.31 -2.49 10.09
N TYR A 102 -2.62 -2.76 9.99
CA TYR A 102 -3.31 -3.62 10.95
C TYR A 102 -2.76 -5.05 10.93
N ALA A 103 -2.55 -5.65 9.76
CA ALA A 103 -2.03 -7.01 9.64
C ALA A 103 -0.60 -7.13 10.19
N PHE A 104 0.29 -6.19 9.87
CA PHE A 104 1.69 -6.24 10.28
C PHE A 104 1.89 -5.89 11.75
N THR A 105 0.98 -5.15 12.36
CA THR A 105 1.04 -4.82 13.79
C THR A 105 0.35 -5.85 14.66
N PHE A 106 -0.82 -6.37 14.26
CA PHE A 106 -1.69 -7.16 15.16
C PHE A 106 -1.88 -8.62 14.76
N LYS A 107 -1.41 -9.03 13.57
CA LYS A 107 -1.65 -10.38 13.03
C LYS A 107 -0.38 -11.07 12.54
N LEU A 108 0.79 -10.62 13.01
CA LEU A 108 2.07 -11.10 12.49
C LEU A 108 2.27 -12.61 12.65
N ASP A 109 1.73 -13.19 13.73
CA ASP A 109 1.77 -14.61 14.08
C ASP A 109 0.95 -15.52 13.14
N VAL A 110 -0.08 -14.96 12.49
CA VAL A 110 -0.96 -15.71 11.59
C VAL A 110 -0.70 -15.40 10.11
N LEU A 111 0.27 -14.53 9.79
CA LEU A 111 0.61 -14.23 8.42
C LEU A 111 1.34 -15.41 7.77
N PRO A 112 1.00 -15.75 6.50
CA PRO A 112 1.70 -16.80 5.78
C PRO A 112 3.15 -16.39 5.53
N THR A 113 4.04 -17.39 5.46
CA THR A 113 5.46 -17.17 5.09
C THR A 113 5.60 -16.52 3.71
N ASN A 114 4.68 -16.83 2.79
CA ASN A 114 4.58 -16.24 1.47
C ASN A 114 3.31 -15.36 1.37
N LEU A 115 3.52 -14.06 1.20
CA LEU A 115 2.43 -13.14 0.93
C LEU A 115 1.87 -13.37 -0.48
N SER A 116 0.54 -13.38 -0.61
CA SER A 116 -0.16 -13.42 -1.90
C SER A 116 -1.17 -12.30 -1.99
N ALA A 117 -1.36 -11.79 -3.20
CA ALA A 117 -2.32 -10.73 -3.49
C ALA A 117 -3.76 -11.26 -3.38
N THR A 118 -4.65 -10.43 -2.82
CA THR A 118 -6.09 -10.75 -2.77
C THR A 118 -6.70 -10.78 -4.17
N LYS A 119 -7.83 -11.48 -4.39
CA LYS A 119 -8.53 -11.49 -5.68
C LYS A 119 -8.80 -10.08 -6.25
N LYS A 120 -9.17 -9.12 -5.38
CA LYS A 120 -9.33 -7.70 -5.75
C LYS A 120 -8.03 -7.11 -6.28
N SER A 121 -6.93 -7.29 -5.55
CA SER A 121 -5.61 -6.80 -5.99
C SER A 121 -5.16 -7.46 -7.29
N LYS A 122 -5.41 -8.77 -7.45
CA LYS A 122 -5.09 -9.50 -8.67
C LYS A 122 -5.82 -8.94 -9.90
N GLY A 123 -7.11 -8.62 -9.76
CA GLY A 123 -7.89 -7.97 -10.82
C GLY A 123 -7.34 -6.59 -11.19
N MET A 124 -7.08 -5.73 -10.20
CA MET A 124 -6.50 -4.40 -10.43
C MET A 124 -5.14 -4.47 -11.14
N ILE A 125 -4.27 -5.41 -10.75
CA ILE A 125 -2.98 -5.62 -11.42
C ILE A 125 -3.18 -6.00 -12.89
N GLN A 126 -4.09 -6.93 -13.16
CA GLN A 126 -4.40 -7.35 -14.53
C GLN A 126 -4.88 -6.18 -15.40
N ASP A 127 -5.80 -5.36 -14.88
CA ASP A 127 -6.30 -4.17 -15.57
C ASP A 127 -5.17 -3.16 -15.83
N ASN A 128 -4.26 -2.98 -14.88
CA ASN A 128 -3.11 -2.09 -15.02
C ASN A 128 -2.05 -2.61 -16.01
N CYS A 129 -1.89 -3.92 -16.14
CA CYS A 129 -1.08 -4.50 -17.21
C CYS A 129 -1.65 -4.09 -18.58
N VAL A 130 -2.96 -4.29 -18.78
CA VAL A 130 -3.65 -3.97 -20.04
C VAL A 130 -3.65 -2.46 -20.31
N ARG A 131 -3.78 -1.62 -19.28
CA ARG A 131 -3.77 -0.16 -19.40
C ARG A 131 -2.52 0.37 -20.11
N CYS A 132 -1.34 -0.14 -19.74
CA CYS A 132 -0.07 0.29 -20.34
C CYS A 132 0.31 -0.52 -21.60
N HIS A 133 -0.09 -1.79 -21.67
CA HIS A 133 0.25 -2.69 -22.78
C HIS A 133 -0.89 -2.85 -23.79
N SER A 134 -1.89 -1.97 -23.79
CA SER A 134 -3.13 -2.09 -24.57
C SER A 134 -2.87 -2.34 -26.05
N GLU A 135 -1.95 -1.60 -26.65
CA GLU A 135 -1.56 -1.76 -28.06
C GLU A 135 -1.02 -3.16 -28.35
N MET A 136 -0.14 -3.68 -27.49
CA MET A 136 0.46 -5.01 -27.64
C MET A 136 -0.56 -6.13 -27.44
N VAL A 137 -1.46 -5.97 -26.47
CA VAL A 137 -2.40 -7.02 -26.09
C VAL A 137 -3.73 -6.95 -26.84
N SER A 138 -4.02 -5.86 -27.55
CA SER A 138 -5.28 -5.65 -28.28
C SER A 138 -5.67 -6.79 -29.23
N ASN A 139 -4.67 -7.46 -29.83
CA ASN A 139 -4.85 -8.57 -30.76
C ASN A 139 -4.86 -9.97 -30.08
N VAL A 140 -4.53 -10.04 -28.78
CA VAL A 140 -4.37 -11.29 -28.02
C VAL A 140 -5.41 -11.41 -26.92
N VAL A 141 -5.68 -10.31 -26.23
CA VAL A 141 -6.76 -10.11 -25.26
C VAL A 141 -7.90 -9.49 -26.04
N ASN A 142 -8.66 -10.31 -26.77
CA ASN A 142 -9.82 -9.83 -27.52
C ASN A 142 -10.80 -9.14 -26.54
N PRO A 143 -11.07 -7.82 -26.69
CA PRO A 143 -11.96 -7.07 -25.79
C PRO A 143 -13.40 -7.56 -25.79
N THR A 144 -13.80 -8.36 -26.80
CA THR A 144 -15.14 -8.95 -26.90
C THR A 144 -15.26 -10.30 -26.17
N THR A 145 -14.14 -10.92 -25.79
CA THR A 145 -14.13 -12.11 -24.92
C THR A 145 -13.80 -11.66 -23.50
N ASN A 146 -14.77 -11.76 -22.61
CA ASN A 146 -14.72 -11.38 -21.20
C ASN A 146 -13.29 -11.46 -20.60
N PRO A 147 -12.58 -10.31 -20.43
CA PRO A 147 -11.18 -10.28 -19.97
C PRO A 147 -10.95 -10.96 -18.61
N HIS A 148 -12.03 -11.11 -17.84
CA HIS A 148 -12.08 -11.75 -16.53
C HIS A 148 -13.08 -12.93 -16.49
N GLY A 149 -13.39 -13.52 -17.65
CA GLY A 149 -14.22 -14.70 -17.77
C GLY A 149 -13.60 -15.90 -17.06
N ASN A 150 -14.44 -16.84 -16.62
CA ASN A 150 -13.98 -18.02 -15.90
C ASN A 150 -13.03 -18.83 -16.82
N GLY A 151 -11.73 -18.86 -16.48
CA GLY A 151 -10.68 -19.51 -17.28
C GLY A 151 -9.81 -18.58 -18.15
N SER A 152 -9.96 -17.26 -18.08
CA SER A 152 -9.01 -16.34 -18.74
C SER A 152 -7.63 -16.40 -18.08
N LEU A 153 -6.57 -16.44 -18.89
CA LEU A 153 -5.19 -16.40 -18.40
C LEU A 153 -4.85 -14.97 -17.98
N SER A 154 -4.18 -14.83 -16.82
CA SER A 154 -3.62 -13.55 -16.41
C SER A 154 -2.28 -13.29 -17.08
N CYS A 155 -1.91 -12.02 -17.29
CA CYS A 155 -0.61 -11.66 -17.86
C CYS A 155 0.55 -12.30 -17.08
N VAL A 156 0.45 -12.28 -15.76
CA VAL A 156 1.49 -12.81 -14.85
C VAL A 156 1.53 -14.33 -14.78
N SER A 157 0.54 -15.05 -15.34
CA SER A 157 0.60 -16.51 -15.47
C SER A 157 1.77 -16.96 -16.33
N CYS A 158 2.14 -16.16 -17.34
CA CYS A 158 3.34 -16.38 -18.17
C CYS A 158 4.46 -15.38 -17.83
N HIS A 159 4.12 -14.13 -17.51
CA HIS A 159 5.07 -13.06 -17.20
C HIS A 159 5.41 -12.97 -15.71
N ALA A 160 5.73 -14.11 -15.10
CA ALA A 160 5.87 -14.25 -13.64
C ALA A 160 6.95 -13.33 -13.03
N GLY A 161 8.00 -12.96 -13.78
CA GLY A 161 9.13 -12.16 -13.27
C GLY A 161 9.01 -10.64 -13.44
N VAL A 162 7.85 -10.12 -13.87
CA VAL A 162 7.70 -8.69 -14.19
C VAL A 162 7.57 -7.81 -12.95
N GLY A 163 6.78 -8.25 -11.96
CA GLY A 163 6.58 -7.53 -10.71
C GLY A 163 7.51 -8.03 -9.61
N HIS A 164 7.42 -9.31 -9.29
CA HIS A 164 8.18 -9.97 -8.22
C HIS A 164 8.70 -11.32 -8.72
N LYS A 165 9.73 -11.92 -8.10
CA LYS A 165 10.28 -13.22 -8.55
C LYS A 165 9.55 -14.42 -7.98
N ARG A 166 8.51 -14.20 -7.17
CA ARG A 166 7.70 -15.23 -6.50
C ARG A 166 6.32 -15.28 -7.14
N GLY A 167 5.73 -16.48 -7.15
CA GLY A 167 4.45 -16.75 -7.81
C GLY A 167 3.31 -15.86 -7.31
N PHE A 168 2.38 -15.58 -8.22
CA PHE A 168 1.20 -14.73 -8.03
C PHE A 168 0.01 -15.48 -7.41
#